data_AF-A0A381TRD5-F1
#
_entry.id   AF-A0A381TRD5-F1
#
_cell.length_a   1.000
_cell.length_b   1.000
_cell.length_c   1.000
_cell.angle_alpha   90.00
_cell.angle_beta   90.00
_cell.angle_gamma   90.00
#
_symmetry.space_group_name_H-M   'P 1'
#
loop_
_entity.id
_entity.type
_entity.pdbx_description
1 polymer ?
#
loop_
_entity_poly.entity_id
_entity_poly.type
_entity_poly.pdbx_seq_one_letter_code
_entity_poly.pdbx_strand_id
1 'polypeptide(L)' 'MIKNVVRKGINRMSKEKKFKFTDNKEINQEISATSWKKAVKSFQNKVKTPLIFIEWISKKGQEMTKWQKLPIGRKDKIGK' A
#
# COMPACT_ATOMS: atom_id res chain seq x y z
N MET A 1 -6.52 10.27 36.27
CA MET A 1 -6.72 8.93 35.68
C MET A 1 -5.59 8.66 34.68
N ILE A 2 -4.52 8.00 35.11
CA ILE A 2 -3.32 7.78 34.27
C ILE A 2 -3.58 6.55 33.40
N LYS A 3 -3.72 6.73 32.09
CA LYS A 3 -3.82 5.61 31.15
C LYS A 3 -2.45 4.94 31.06
N ASN A 4 -2.28 3.84 31.79
CA ASN A 4 -1.15 2.91 31.62
C ASN A 4 -1.19 2.37 30.18
N VAL A 5 -0.43 2.99 29.28
CA VAL A 5 -0.16 2.42 27.96
C VAL A 5 1.03 1.50 28.11
N VAL A 6 0.74 0.24 28.44
CA VAL A 6 1.69 -0.87 28.33
C VAL A 6 2.20 -0.89 26.89
N ARG A 7 3.47 -0.49 26.67
CA ARG A 7 4.15 -0.70 25.38
C ARG A 7 4.37 -2.21 25.22
N LYS A 8 3.34 -2.94 24.78
CA LYS A 8 3.47 -4.33 24.31
C LYS A 8 4.60 -4.37 23.28
N GLY A 9 5.59 -5.23 23.50
CA GLY A 9 6.67 -5.48 22.54
C GLY A 9 6.08 -5.70 21.15
N ILE A 10 6.57 -4.95 20.16
CA ILE A 10 5.98 -4.94 18.82
C ILE A 10 6.32 -6.27 18.15
N ASN A 11 5.38 -7.21 18.11
CA ASN A 11 5.48 -8.37 17.23
C ASN A 11 5.42 -7.85 15.77
N ARG A 12 6.50 -8.03 15.02
CA ARG A 12 6.70 -7.43 13.69
C ARG A 12 6.50 -8.50 12.63
N MET A 13 5.50 -8.31 11.76
CA MET A 13 5.29 -9.12 10.56
C MET A 13 6.47 -9.00 9.59
N SER A 14 6.53 -9.90 8.60
CA SER A 14 7.53 -9.91 7.53
C SER A 14 7.70 -8.53 6.88
N LYS A 15 8.93 -8.25 6.42
CA LYS A 15 9.27 -7.00 5.72
C LYS A 15 8.46 -6.89 4.43
N GLU A 16 8.28 -8.00 3.73
CA GLU A 16 7.47 -8.10 2.53
C GLU A 16 5.99 -8.27 2.89
N LYS A 17 5.12 -7.57 2.16
CA LYS A 17 3.68 -7.53 2.36
C LYS A 17 3.02 -7.77 1.02
N LYS A 18 1.86 -8.41 1.05
CA LYS A 18 1.00 -8.53 -0.12
C LYS A 18 0.02 -7.38 -0.15
N PHE A 19 -0.10 -6.73 -1.31
CA PHE A 19 -1.02 -5.62 -1.56
C PHE A 19 -2.04 -6.07 -2.59
N LYS A 20 -3.32 -6.06 -2.23
CA LYS A 20 -4.43 -6.36 -3.13
C LYS A 20 -4.95 -5.07 -3.72
N PHE A 21 -5.07 -5.01 -5.04
CA PHE A 21 -5.57 -3.87 -5.81
C PHE A 21 -6.90 -4.25 -6.46
N THR A 22 -7.93 -3.45 -6.19
CA THR A 22 -9.27 -3.65 -6.78
C THR A 22 -9.92 -2.34 -7.18
N ASP A 23 -10.70 -2.36 -8.26
CA ASP A 23 -11.59 -1.27 -8.67
C ASP A 23 -13.07 -1.60 -8.45
N ASN A 24 -13.37 -2.69 -7.75
CA ASN A 24 -14.70 -3.29 -7.58
C ASN A 24 -15.37 -3.69 -8.91
N LYS A 25 -14.59 -3.88 -9.97
CA LYS A 25 -15.04 -4.33 -11.28
C LYS A 25 -14.16 -5.47 -11.77
N GLU A 26 -13.24 -5.19 -12.68
CA GLU A 26 -12.42 -6.18 -13.38
C GLU A 26 -11.01 -6.27 -12.82
N ILE A 27 -10.51 -5.18 -12.20
CA ILE A 27 -9.15 -5.16 -11.68
C ILE A 27 -9.14 -5.93 -10.37
N ASN A 28 -8.40 -7.03 -10.35
CA ASN A 28 -8.06 -7.77 -9.14
C ASN A 28 -6.61 -8.27 -9.26
N GLN A 29 -5.66 -7.53 -8.67
CA GLN A 29 -4.24 -7.87 -8.74
C GLN A 29 -3.61 -7.90 -7.35
N GLU A 30 -2.74 -8.87 -7.12
CA GLU A 30 -1.93 -8.95 -5.91
C GLU A 30 -0.45 -8.70 -6.24
N ILE A 31 0.17 -7.78 -5.48
CA ILE A 31 1.58 -7.44 -5.65
C ILE A 31 2.29 -7.58 -4.31
N SER A 32 3.33 -8.40 -4.27
CA SER A 32 4.26 -8.47 -3.15
C SER A 32 5.26 -7.32 -3.23
N ALA A 33 5.37 -6.57 -2.14
CA ALA A 33 6.38 -5.52 -2.02
C ALA A 33 6.74 -5.22 -0.55
N THR A 34 7.86 -4.56 -0.34
CA THR A 34 8.30 -4.13 1.00
C THR A 34 7.50 -2.95 1.56
N SER A 35 6.91 -2.13 0.68
CA SER A 35 6.15 -0.93 1.05
C SER A 35 5.03 -0.64 0.06
N TRP A 36 3.99 0.03 0.58
CA TRP A 36 2.84 0.48 -0.20
C TRP A 36 3.24 1.28 -1.44
N LYS A 37 4.13 2.27 -1.29
CA LYS A 37 4.58 3.12 -2.41
C LYS A 37 5.24 2.32 -3.54
N LYS A 38 5.99 1.25 -3.21
CA LYS A 38 6.59 0.36 -4.22
C LYS A 38 5.53 -0.49 -4.93
N ALA A 39 4.58 -1.04 -4.18
CA ALA A 39 3.47 -1.81 -4.75
C ALA A 39 2.66 -0.96 -5.73
N VAL A 40 2.28 0.26 -5.34
CA VAL A 40 1.50 1.17 -6.20
C VAL A 40 2.25 1.55 -7.48
N LYS A 41 3.56 1.80 -7.38
CA LYS A 41 4.40 2.06 -8.58
C LYS A 41 4.49 0.84 -9.51
N SER A 42 4.57 -0.37 -8.95
CA SER A 42 4.55 -1.60 -9.74
C SER A 42 3.20 -1.79 -10.44
N PHE A 43 2.11 -1.56 -9.71
CA PHE A 43 0.74 -1.64 -10.24
C PHE A 43 0.50 -0.65 -11.39
N GLN A 44 0.79 0.64 -11.20
CA GLN A 44 0.53 1.67 -12.23
C GLN A 44 1.36 1.49 -13.51
N ASN A 45 2.47 0.75 -13.44
CA ASN A 45 3.27 0.42 -14.62
C ASN A 45 2.57 -0.63 -15.49
N LYS A 46 1.77 -1.52 -14.87
CA LYS A 46 1.02 -2.58 -15.54
C LYS A 46 -0.39 -2.13 -15.96
N VAL A 47 -1.07 -1.36 -15.11
CA VAL A 47 -2.48 -0.98 -15.29
C VAL A 47 -2.61 0.54 -15.31
N LYS A 48 -3.36 1.07 -16.28
CA LYS A 48 -3.68 2.49 -16.38
C LYS A 48 -5.12 2.72 -15.91
N THR A 49 -5.26 3.13 -14.66
CA THR A 49 -6.54 3.54 -14.06
C THR A 49 -6.32 4.82 -13.25
N PRO A 50 -7.28 5.76 -13.17
CA PRO A 50 -7.13 6.99 -12.41
C PRO A 50 -7.26 6.79 -10.89
N LEU A 51 -7.95 5.73 -10.44
CA LEU A 51 -8.26 5.48 -9.04
C LEU A 51 -8.28 3.97 -8.77
N ILE A 52 -7.68 3.55 -7.65
CA ILE A 52 -7.66 2.14 -7.26
C ILE A 52 -7.80 1.99 -5.74
N PHE A 53 -8.51 0.95 -5.29
CA PHE A 53 -8.59 0.57 -3.88
C PHE A 53 -7.50 -0.45 -3.55
N ILE A 54 -6.87 -0.30 -2.39
CA ILE A 54 -5.70 -1.09 -1.99
C ILE A 54 -5.89 -1.58 -0.56
N GLU A 55 -5.68 -2.87 -0.35
CA GLU A 55 -5.70 -3.51 0.96
C GLU A 55 -4.37 -4.20 1.26
N TRP A 56 -3.88 -4.09 2.49
CA TRP A 56 -2.69 -4.81 2.96
C TRP A 56 -2.62 -4.92 4.48
N ILE A 57 -1.84 -5.87 4.98
CA ILE A 57 -1.52 -5.99 6.40
C ILE A 57 -0.22 -5.22 6.70
N SER A 58 -0.27 -4.29 7.65
CA SER A 58 0.89 -3.51 8.09
C SER A 58 1.91 -4.38 8.83
N LYS A 59 3.12 -3.84 9.06
CA LYS A 59 4.15 -4.55 9.84
C LYS A 59 3.70 -4.85 11.28
N LYS A 60 2.72 -4.12 11.80
CA LYS A 60 2.16 -4.31 13.15
C LYS A 60 0.96 -5.27 13.17
N GLY A 61 0.65 -5.94 12.05
CA GLY A 61 -0.52 -6.82 11.93
C GLY A 61 -1.85 -6.09 11.71
N GLN A 62 -1.86 -4.76 11.66
CA GLN A 62 -3.08 -3.99 11.40
C GLN A 62 -3.44 -4.04 9.91
N GLU A 63 -4.71 -4.33 9.61
CA GLU A 63 -5.29 -4.21 8.28
C GLU A 63 -5.38 -2.74 7.87
N MET A 64 -4.92 -2.45 6.65
CA MET A 64 -4.85 -1.12 6.09
C MET A 64 -5.59 -1.12 4.76
N THR A 65 -6.40 -0.10 4.55
CA THR A 65 -7.13 0.11 3.30
C THR A 65 -6.90 1.53 2.80
N LYS A 66 -6.91 1.73 1.48
CA LYS A 66 -6.73 3.05 0.89
C LYS A 66 -7.25 3.14 -0.54
N TRP A 67 -8.03 4.18 -0.83
CA TRP A 67 -8.25 4.67 -2.19
C TRP A 67 -7.06 5.53 -2.64
N GLN A 68 -6.46 5.17 -3.77
CA GLN A 68 -5.27 5.83 -4.30
C GLN A 68 -5.50 6.37 -5.71
N LYS A 69 -5.36 7.69 -5.86
CA LYS A 69 -5.31 8.35 -7.17
C LYS A 69 -3.99 8.04 -7.89
N LEU A 70 -4.06 7.78 -9.17
CA LEU A 70 -2.91 7.45 -10.03
C LEU A 70 -2.83 8.43 -11.22
N PRO A 71 -1.63 8.63 -11.81
CA PRO A 71 -0.34 8.07 -11.41
C PRO A 71 0.19 8.69 -10.12
N ILE A 72 0.94 7.90 -9.34
CA ILE A 72 1.79 8.43 -8.29
C ILE A 72 3.21 8.62 -8.79
N GLY A 73 3.88 9.63 -8.22
CA GLY A 73 5.26 9.92 -8.54
C GLY A 73 5.43 11.39 -8.82
N ARG A 74 6.52 11.70 -9.50
CA ARG A 74 6.86 13.06 -9.83
C ARG A 74 6.18 13.44 -11.13
N LYS A 75 5.53 14.61 -11.15
CA LYS A 75 4.88 15.15 -12.35
C LYS A 75 5.91 15.57 -13.39
N ASP A 76 6.97 16.25 -12.94
CA ASP A 76 8.02 16.76 -13.81
C ASP A 76 9.33 15.98 -13.58
N LYS A 77 10.08 15.68 -14.63
CA LYS A 77 11.48 15.24 -14.49
C LYS A 77 12.35 16.47 -14.25
N ILE A 78 13.27 16.44 -13.27
CA ILE A 78 14.38 17.42 -13.19
C ILE A 78 15.44 16.80 -14.10
N GLY A 79 15.86 17.54 -15.11
CA GLY A 79 16.91 17.15 -16.04
C GLY A 79 16.36 16.61 -17.35
N LYS A 80 16.62 17.38 -18.41
CA LYS A 80 16.92 16.84 -19.73
C LYS A 80 18.43 16.99 -19.91
#